data_AF-A0A143B9Q8-F1
#
_entry.id   AF-A0A143B9Q8-F1
#
_cell.length_a   1.000
_cell.length_b   1.000
_cell.length_c   1.000
_cell.angle_alpha   90.00
_cell.angle_beta   90.00
_cell.angle_gamma   90.00
#
_symmetry.space_group_name_H-M   'P 1'
#
loop_
_entity.id
_entity.type
_entity.pdbx_description
1 polymer ?
#
loop_
_entity_poly.entity_id
_entity_poly.type
_entity_poly.pdbx_seq_one_letter_code
_entity_poly.pdbx_strand_id
1 'polypeptide(L)'
;MTFVRLIGICLLGEGREEAARRAHEATPLMLGPMVLLFGGCMAIALCPQGVFHLLQGPLAQLLPGPELFLLPPSLARLGHAGGILILALLTAGVLLRWLRRVRPQATAATWGCGYPVPTPRMAYTGAAFSGLLSHGILPRSLAPAAEGGRVGGLSAEPAALRLTFLDPVLVHSWQPFFAWCAERCQRLRWLQQGRLPVYLLYMFAAITLLLAWTFWMERGG
;
A
#
# COMPACT_ATOMS: atom_id res chain seq x y z
N MET A 1 9.16 -5.83 0.55
CA MET A 1 8.58 -7.20 0.41
C MET A 1 7.26 -7.23 -0.34
N THR A 2 6.39 -6.23 -0.23
CA THR A 2 5.09 -6.19 -0.92
C THR A 2 5.20 -6.38 -2.43
N PHE A 3 6.08 -5.65 -3.11
CA PHE A 3 6.28 -5.80 -4.56
C PHE A 3 6.88 -7.15 -4.96
N VAL A 4 7.89 -7.63 -4.22
CA VAL A 4 8.48 -8.96 -4.46
C VAL A 4 7.45 -10.06 -4.23
N ARG A 5 6.63 -9.95 -3.19
CA ARG A 5 5.50 -10.87 -2.93
C ARG A 5 4.50 -10.82 -4.07
N LEU A 6 4.10 -9.63 -4.51
CA LEU A 6 3.10 -9.48 -5.56
C LEU A 6 3.59 -10.09 -6.87
N ILE A 7 4.80 -9.73 -7.31
CA ILE A 7 5.41 -10.28 -8.53
C ILE A 7 5.64 -11.80 -8.39
N GLY A 8 6.22 -12.25 -7.27
CA GLY A 8 6.54 -13.65 -7.05
C GLY A 8 5.31 -14.57 -6.95
N ILE A 9 4.23 -14.11 -6.32
CA ILE A 9 3.02 -14.91 -6.12
C ILE A 9 2.04 -14.80 -7.29
N CYS A 10 1.92 -13.62 -7.92
CA CYS A 10 0.98 -13.43 -9.01
C CYS A 10 1.54 -13.80 -10.40
N LEU A 11 2.86 -13.63 -10.64
CA LEU A 11 3.43 -13.79 -11.98
C LEU A 11 4.34 -15.02 -12.16
N LEU A 12 4.86 -15.60 -11.07
CA LEU A 12 5.83 -16.70 -11.11
C LEU A 12 5.23 -18.09 -10.76
N GLY A 13 3.93 -18.15 -10.45
CA GLY A 13 3.23 -19.38 -10.07
C GLY A 13 2.21 -19.87 -11.11
N GLU A 14 1.55 -20.99 -10.81
CA GLU A 14 0.43 -21.50 -11.61
C GLU A 14 -0.90 -20.86 -11.20
N GLY A 15 -1.79 -20.66 -12.17
CA GLY A 15 -3.14 -20.14 -11.94
C GLY A 15 -3.96 -21.07 -11.06
N ARG A 16 -4.22 -20.65 -9.82
CA ARG A 16 -5.01 -21.42 -8.83
C ARG A 16 -6.51 -21.42 -9.09
N GLU A 17 -6.98 -20.38 -9.76
CA GLU A 17 -8.39 -20.15 -10.09
C GLU A 17 -8.61 -20.21 -11.60
N GLU A 18 -9.83 -20.55 -12.00
CA GLU A 18 -10.20 -20.64 -13.41
C GLU A 18 -10.09 -19.27 -14.11
N ALA A 19 -10.42 -18.18 -13.40
CA ALA A 19 -10.25 -16.81 -13.91
C ALA A 19 -8.79 -16.50 -14.25
N ALA A 20 -7.85 -16.92 -13.40
CA ALA A 20 -6.41 -16.75 -13.65
C ALA A 20 -5.92 -17.61 -14.82
N ARG A 21 -6.47 -18.81 -15.00
CA ARG A 21 -6.15 -19.68 -16.15
C ARG A 21 -6.67 -19.14 -17.48
N ARG A 22 -7.79 -18.42 -17.47
CA ARG A 22 -8.41 -17.82 -18.67
C ARG A 22 -8.03 -16.35 -18.87
N ALA A 23 -7.14 -15.81 -18.03
CA ALA A 23 -6.68 -14.44 -18.17
C ALA A 23 -6.00 -14.27 -19.54
N HIS A 24 -6.30 -13.18 -20.21
CA HIS A 24 -5.71 -12.81 -21.48
C HIS A 24 -4.75 -11.63 -21.31
N GLU A 25 -3.90 -11.40 -22.32
CA GLU A 25 -2.99 -10.27 -22.35
C GLU A 25 -3.76 -8.94 -22.34
N ALA A 26 -3.18 -7.91 -21.72
CA ALA A 26 -3.79 -6.58 -21.70
C ALA A 26 -3.93 -6.02 -23.12
N THR A 27 -5.04 -5.34 -23.39
CA THR A 27 -5.25 -4.71 -24.71
C THR A 27 -4.27 -3.55 -24.92
N PRO A 28 -3.92 -3.21 -26.18
CA PRO A 28 -3.02 -2.09 -26.47
C PRO A 28 -3.48 -0.75 -25.88
N LEU A 29 -4.81 -0.56 -25.78
CA LEU A 29 -5.40 0.64 -25.18
C LEU A 29 -5.14 0.74 -23.67
N MET A 30 -5.01 -0.39 -22.97
CA MET A 30 -4.61 -0.43 -21.56
C MET A 30 -3.09 -0.33 -21.40
N LEU A 31 -2.33 -0.91 -22.34
CA LEU A 31 -0.86 -0.85 -22.32
C LEU A 31 -0.34 0.58 -22.56
N GLY A 32 -1.01 1.39 -23.38
CA GLY A 32 -0.60 2.77 -23.68
C GLY A 32 -0.35 3.62 -22.42
N PRO A 33 -1.35 3.79 -21.53
CA PRO A 33 -1.18 4.50 -20.26
C PRO A 33 -0.10 3.88 -19.35
N MET A 34 0.01 2.56 -19.30
CA MET A 34 1.03 1.88 -18.47
C MET A 34 2.45 2.18 -18.97
N VAL A 35 2.67 2.13 -20.28
CA VAL A 35 3.95 2.48 -20.91
C VAL A 35 4.26 3.97 -20.73
N LEU A 36 3.26 4.84 -20.81
CA LEU A 36 3.43 6.28 -20.55
C LEU A 36 3.90 6.54 -19.11
N LEU A 37 3.24 5.93 -18.12
CA LEU A 37 3.62 6.07 -16.71
C LEU A 37 5.01 5.50 -16.45
N PHE A 38 5.31 4.32 -17.01
CA PHE A 38 6.64 3.71 -16.93
C PHE A 38 7.71 4.63 -17.53
N GLY A 39 7.44 5.22 -18.69
CA GLY A 39 8.32 6.21 -19.33
C GLY A 39 8.56 7.42 -18.44
N GLY A 40 7.51 7.94 -17.79
CA GLY A 40 7.63 9.02 -16.80
C GLY A 40 8.53 8.65 -15.62
N CYS A 41 8.33 7.48 -15.02
CA CYS A 41 9.20 6.98 -13.96
C CYS A 41 10.65 6.83 -14.42
N MET A 42 10.87 6.33 -15.64
CA MET A 42 12.19 6.15 -16.22
C MET A 42 12.90 7.49 -16.48
N ALA A 43 12.17 8.48 -17.00
CA ALA A 43 12.69 9.83 -17.21
C ALA A 43 13.11 10.49 -15.89
N ILE A 44 12.30 10.34 -14.84
CA ILE A 44 12.62 10.85 -13.49
C ILE A 44 13.87 10.14 -12.93
N ALA A 45 13.97 8.81 -13.10
CA ALA A 45 15.09 8.04 -12.57
C ALA A 45 16.42 8.34 -13.29
N LEU A 46 16.40 8.50 -14.61
CA LEU A 46 17.60 8.73 -15.43
C LEU A 46 18.02 10.20 -15.47
N CYS A 47 17.06 11.12 -15.50
CA CYS A 47 17.28 12.54 -15.64
C CYS A 47 16.63 13.36 -14.52
N PRO A 48 16.95 13.09 -13.23
CA PRO A 48 16.32 13.79 -12.11
C PRO A 48 16.59 15.30 -12.13
N GLN A 49 17.73 15.71 -12.72
CA GLN A 49 18.11 17.11 -12.91
C GLN A 49 17.14 17.86 -13.83
N GLY A 50 16.76 17.24 -14.95
CA GLY A 50 15.83 17.85 -15.91
C GLY A 50 14.44 18.03 -15.32
N VAL A 51 13.99 17.05 -14.51
CA VAL A 51 12.72 17.15 -13.78
C VAL A 51 12.78 18.26 -12.73
N PHE A 52 13.89 18.36 -11.98
CA PHE A 52 14.07 19.43 -11.01
C PHE A 52 14.07 20.81 -11.67
N HIS A 53 14.76 20.98 -12.80
CA HIS A 53 14.74 22.22 -13.58
C HIS A 53 13.34 22.62 -14.05
N LEU A 54 12.54 21.66 -14.53
CA LEU A 54 11.16 21.93 -14.93
C LEU A 54 10.30 22.43 -13.76
N LEU A 55 10.57 21.94 -12.55
CA LEU A 55 9.85 22.28 -11.34
C LEU A 55 10.31 23.60 -10.69
N GLN A 56 11.54 24.06 -10.94
CA GLN A 56 12.09 25.27 -10.34
C GLN A 56 11.22 26.51 -10.57
N GLY A 57 10.73 26.72 -11.80
CA GLY A 57 9.93 27.90 -12.15
C GLY A 57 8.63 28.01 -11.33
N PRO A 58 7.75 26.98 -11.37
CA PRO A 58 6.56 26.95 -10.53
C PRO A 58 6.86 27.05 -9.03
N LEU A 59 7.85 26.32 -8.53
CA LEU A 59 8.16 26.35 -7.10
C LEU A 59 8.69 27.71 -6.64
N ALA A 60 9.45 28.44 -7.47
CA ALA A 60 9.92 29.80 -7.15
C ALA A 60 8.78 30.81 -7.00
N GLN A 61 7.62 30.56 -7.63
CA GLN A 61 6.42 31.38 -7.45
C GLN A 61 5.63 31.03 -6.18
N LEU A 62 5.73 29.78 -5.70
CA LEU A 62 5.00 29.30 -4.53
C LEU A 62 5.77 29.43 -3.20
N LEU A 63 7.10 29.44 -3.23
CA LEU A 63 7.94 29.42 -2.01
C LEU A 63 8.90 30.61 -1.96
N PRO A 64 8.88 31.43 -0.89
CA PRO A 64 9.87 32.47 -0.69
C PRO A 64 11.22 31.87 -0.22
N GLY A 65 12.29 32.08 -0.99
CA GLY A 65 13.66 31.73 -0.60
C GLY A 65 14.53 31.23 -1.77
N PRO A 66 15.55 31.98 -2.23
CA PRO A 66 16.38 31.60 -3.39
C PRO A 66 17.30 30.40 -3.14
N GLU A 67 17.67 30.14 -1.87
CA GLU A 67 18.59 29.08 -1.44
C GLU A 67 18.02 27.67 -1.64
N LEU A 68 16.69 27.51 -1.73
CA LEU A 68 16.05 26.20 -1.92
C LEU A 68 16.20 25.62 -3.34
N PHE A 69 16.71 26.42 -4.29
CA PHE A 69 16.67 26.12 -5.72
C PHE A 69 18.02 25.74 -6.34
N LEU A 70 19.11 25.78 -5.57
CA LEU A 70 20.41 25.30 -6.05
C LEU A 70 20.36 23.78 -6.25
N LEU A 71 20.59 23.31 -7.49
CA LEU A 71 20.64 21.88 -7.76
C LEU A 71 21.79 21.24 -6.98
N PRO A 72 21.53 20.26 -6.11
CA PRO A 72 22.59 19.48 -5.51
C PRO A 72 23.42 18.78 -6.61
N PRO A 73 24.76 18.86 -6.58
CA PRO A 73 25.62 18.13 -7.52
C PRO A 73 25.47 16.60 -7.37
N SER A 74 24.86 16.13 -6.28
CA SER A 74 24.48 14.73 -6.07
C SER A 74 23.37 14.23 -6.99
N LEU A 75 22.53 15.10 -7.57
CA LEU A 75 21.45 14.70 -8.49
C LEU A 75 22.00 14.06 -9.77
N ALA A 76 23.08 14.61 -10.31
CA ALA A 76 23.72 14.05 -11.50
C ALA A 76 24.30 12.66 -11.20
N ARG A 77 24.97 12.51 -10.05
CA ARG A 77 25.47 11.21 -9.59
C ARG A 77 24.34 10.20 -9.37
N LEU A 78 23.20 10.65 -8.86
CA LEU A 78 22.02 9.81 -8.66
C LEU A 78 21.44 9.32 -9.99
N GLY A 79 21.32 10.20 -10.99
CA GLY A 79 20.88 9.82 -12.34
C GLY A 79 21.84 8.81 -13.00
N HIS A 80 23.16 9.03 -12.88
CA HIS A 80 24.17 8.09 -13.39
C HIS A 80 24.09 6.73 -12.68
N ALA A 81 23.98 6.72 -11.35
CA ALA A 81 23.82 5.48 -10.57
C ALA A 81 22.54 4.73 -10.97
N GLY A 82 21.43 5.45 -11.16
CA GLY A 82 20.18 4.89 -11.69
C GLY A 82 20.36 4.26 -13.07
N GLY A 83 21.03 4.96 -13.98
CA GLY A 83 21.34 4.45 -15.33
C GLY A 83 22.20 3.19 -15.32
N ILE A 84 23.25 3.17 -14.49
CA ILE A 84 24.13 1.99 -14.30
C ILE A 84 23.31 0.82 -13.76
N LEU A 85 22.45 1.04 -12.75
CA LEU A 85 21.61 0.00 -12.17
C LEU A 85 20.63 -0.58 -13.21
N ILE A 86 19.97 0.28 -14.00
CA ILE A 86 19.06 -0.16 -15.06
C ILE A 86 19.82 -0.98 -16.11
N LEU A 87 20.99 -0.52 -16.53
CA LEU A 87 21.84 -1.26 -17.48
C LEU A 87 22.26 -2.61 -16.91
N ALA A 88 22.66 -2.68 -15.64
CA ALA A 88 23.02 -3.92 -14.96
C ALA A 88 21.82 -4.89 -14.90
N LEU A 89 20.62 -4.41 -14.60
CA LEU A 89 19.41 -5.22 -14.57
C LEU A 89 19.02 -5.73 -15.98
N LEU A 90 19.13 -4.88 -17.00
CA LEU A 90 18.86 -5.25 -18.39
C LEU A 90 19.86 -6.30 -18.89
N THR A 91 21.15 -6.10 -18.63
CA THR A 91 22.20 -7.06 -19.02
C THR A 91 22.01 -8.39 -18.29
N ALA A 92 21.72 -8.38 -16.98
CA ALA A 92 21.39 -9.59 -16.23
C ALA A 92 20.14 -10.28 -16.80
N GLY A 93 19.09 -9.53 -17.15
CA GLY A 93 17.88 -10.08 -17.76
C GLY A 93 18.12 -10.73 -19.12
N VAL A 94 18.91 -10.09 -19.99
CA VAL A 94 19.32 -10.63 -21.29
C VAL A 94 20.15 -11.89 -21.11
N LEU A 95 21.13 -11.87 -20.20
CA LEU A 95 21.97 -13.02 -19.87
C LEU A 95 21.14 -14.20 -19.36
N LEU A 96 20.22 -13.96 -18.42
CA LEU A 96 19.31 -14.98 -17.90
C LEU A 96 18.42 -15.55 -19.01
N ARG A 97 17.87 -14.70 -19.90
CA ARG A 97 17.08 -15.14 -21.04
C ARG A 97 17.90 -16.00 -22.00
N TRP A 98 19.14 -15.63 -22.26
CA TRP A 98 20.06 -16.40 -23.09
C TRP A 98 20.38 -17.77 -22.44
N LEU A 99 20.77 -17.78 -21.16
CA LEU A 99 21.02 -19.02 -20.40
C LEU A 99 19.80 -19.95 -20.41
N ARG A 100 18.59 -19.40 -20.30
CA ARG A 100 17.34 -20.17 -20.38
C ARG A 100 17.09 -20.80 -21.75
N ARG A 101 17.63 -20.23 -22.83
CA ARG A 101 17.50 -20.81 -24.19
C ARG A 101 18.49 -21.94 -24.43
N VAL A 102 19.67 -21.87 -23.82
CA VAL A 102 20.74 -22.86 -24.01
C VAL A 102 20.53 -24.09 -23.13
N ARG A 103 19.83 -23.97 -22.01
CA ARG A 103 19.52 -25.10 -21.13
C ARG A 103 18.22 -25.80 -21.53
N PRO A 104 18.18 -27.15 -21.54
CA PRO A 104 16.94 -27.88 -21.73
C PRO A 104 15.94 -27.51 -20.61
N GLN A 105 14.74 -27.08 -21.01
CA GLN A 105 13.66 -26.77 -20.08
C GLN A 105 12.75 -27.98 -19.97
N ALA A 106 12.67 -28.56 -18.77
CA ALA A 106 11.64 -29.53 -18.44
C ALA A 106 10.42 -28.77 -17.90
N THR A 107 9.26 -28.97 -18.52
CA THR A 107 7.98 -28.52 -17.97
C THR A 107 7.52 -29.55 -16.94
N ALA A 108 7.68 -29.24 -15.66
CA ALA A 108 7.21 -30.07 -14.55
C ALA A 108 6.49 -29.19 -13.53
N ALA A 109 5.57 -29.80 -12.77
CA ALA A 109 4.91 -29.12 -11.67
C ALA A 109 5.96 -28.66 -10.64
N THR A 110 5.94 -27.36 -10.32
CA THR A 110 6.95 -26.70 -9.46
C THR A 110 6.97 -27.23 -8.03
N TRP A 111 5.84 -27.75 -7.55
CA TRP A 111 5.65 -28.25 -6.17
C TRP A 111 5.17 -29.70 -6.15
N GLY A 112 5.52 -30.47 -7.17
CA GLY A 112 5.15 -31.88 -7.25
C GLY A 112 5.76 -32.71 -6.14
N CYS A 113 7.02 -32.47 -5.73
CA CYS A 113 7.73 -33.20 -4.66
C CYS A 113 7.50 -34.73 -4.64
N GLY A 114 7.32 -35.37 -5.80
CA GLY A 114 7.02 -36.82 -5.92
C GLY A 114 5.55 -37.21 -5.73
N TYR A 115 4.66 -36.24 -5.51
CA TYR A 115 3.22 -36.43 -5.44
C TYR A 115 2.65 -36.72 -6.84
N PRO A 116 1.83 -37.78 -6.99
CA PRO A 116 1.38 -38.24 -8.30
C PRO A 116 0.34 -37.31 -8.96
N VAL A 117 -0.34 -36.45 -8.19
CA VAL A 117 -1.39 -35.55 -8.69
C VAL A 117 -1.15 -34.12 -8.20
N PRO A 118 -0.10 -33.43 -8.69
CA PRO A 118 0.18 -32.08 -8.26
C PRO A 118 -0.99 -31.15 -8.62
N THR A 119 -1.37 -30.27 -7.69
CA THR A 119 -2.41 -29.27 -7.93
C THR A 119 -1.86 -27.86 -7.72
N PRO A 120 -2.33 -26.83 -8.45
CA PRO A 120 -1.90 -25.45 -8.26
C PRO A 120 -2.08 -24.93 -6.82
N ARG A 121 -2.96 -25.56 -6.03
CA ARG A 121 -3.18 -25.22 -4.62
C ARG A 121 -1.97 -25.50 -3.72
N MET A 122 -1.04 -26.36 -4.16
CA MET A 122 0.19 -26.68 -3.44
C MET A 122 1.25 -25.57 -3.52
N ALA A 123 1.11 -24.62 -4.45
CA ALA A 123 2.02 -23.48 -4.56
C ALA A 123 1.92 -22.54 -3.35
N TYR A 124 3.05 -21.92 -3.00
CA TYR A 124 3.13 -20.94 -1.92
C TYR A 124 2.10 -19.82 -2.08
N THR A 125 1.44 -19.46 -0.97
CA THR A 125 0.51 -18.33 -0.92
C THR A 125 1.22 -17.05 -0.51
N GLY A 126 0.61 -15.90 -0.78
CA GLY A 126 1.14 -14.62 -0.30
C GLY A 126 1.27 -14.55 1.22
N ALA A 127 0.40 -15.24 1.95
CA ALA A 127 0.48 -15.31 3.40
C ALA A 127 1.67 -16.16 3.86
N ALA A 128 1.92 -17.31 3.22
CA ALA A 128 3.07 -18.16 3.51
C ALA A 128 4.39 -17.45 3.17
N PHE A 129 4.45 -16.72 2.05
CA PHE A 129 5.62 -15.90 1.68
C PHE A 129 5.95 -14.84 2.75
N SER A 130 4.92 -14.19 3.30
CA SER A 130 5.07 -13.21 4.38
C SER A 130 5.13 -13.84 5.78
N GLY A 131 5.10 -15.18 5.90
CA GLY A 131 5.03 -15.89 7.17
C GLY A 131 6.20 -15.59 8.09
N LEU A 132 7.43 -15.65 7.55
CA LEU A 132 8.65 -15.36 8.31
C LEU A 132 8.66 -13.95 8.87
N LEU A 133 8.27 -12.95 8.09
CA LEU A 133 8.19 -11.57 8.60
C LEU A 133 7.09 -11.43 9.64
N SER A 134 5.88 -11.90 9.33
CA SER A 134 4.69 -11.68 10.17
C SER A 134 4.74 -12.40 11.52
N HIS A 135 5.37 -13.58 11.58
CA HIS A 135 5.42 -14.40 12.81
C HIS A 135 6.82 -14.47 13.44
N GLY A 136 7.88 -14.24 12.66
CA GLY A 136 9.26 -14.39 13.11
C GLY A 136 9.99 -13.08 13.41
N ILE A 137 9.62 -11.97 12.76
CA ILE A 137 10.36 -10.71 12.85
C ILE A 137 9.51 -9.58 13.46
N LEU A 138 8.27 -9.44 13.01
CA LEU A 138 7.39 -8.38 13.52
C LEU A 138 6.94 -8.68 14.96
N PRO A 139 6.69 -7.62 15.76
CA PRO A 139 6.17 -7.79 17.11
C PRO A 139 4.80 -8.46 17.06
N ARG A 140 4.48 -9.23 18.11
CA ARG A 140 3.21 -9.98 18.21
C ARG A 140 1.96 -9.12 18.07
N SER A 141 2.03 -7.83 18.38
CA SER A 141 0.94 -6.88 18.19
C SER A 141 0.53 -6.71 16.71
N LEU A 142 1.46 -6.90 15.77
CA LEU A 142 1.20 -6.88 14.32
C LEU A 142 1.02 -8.28 13.72
N ALA A 143 1.02 -9.33 14.54
CA ALA A 143 0.79 -10.69 14.06
C ALA A 143 -0.66 -10.81 13.56
N PRO A 144 -0.89 -11.46 12.40
CA PRO A 144 -2.23 -11.68 11.90
C PRO A 144 -3.02 -12.59 12.85
N ALA A 145 -4.31 -12.28 13.02
CA ALA A 145 -5.21 -13.20 13.69
C ALA A 145 -5.42 -14.43 12.79
N ALA A 146 -5.15 -15.61 13.35
CA ALA A 146 -5.27 -16.89 12.65
C ALA A 146 -6.50 -17.65 13.12
N GLU A 147 -7.35 -18.04 12.18
CA GLU A 147 -8.52 -18.89 12.42
C GLU A 147 -8.35 -20.21 11.65
N GLY A 148 -8.53 -21.34 12.33
CA GLY A 148 -8.48 -22.68 11.74
C GLY A 148 -7.07 -23.22 11.48
N GLY A 149 -6.93 -24.00 10.40
CA GLY A 149 -5.65 -24.43 9.84
C GLY A 149 -4.89 -25.55 10.57
N ARG A 150 -5.46 -26.17 11.62
CA ARG A 150 -4.82 -27.28 12.32
C ARG A 150 -5.15 -28.59 11.60
N VAL A 151 -4.16 -29.09 10.86
CA VAL A 151 -4.19 -30.40 10.20
C VAL A 151 -3.47 -31.39 11.11
N GLY A 152 -4.09 -32.54 11.42
CA GLY A 152 -3.50 -33.56 12.29
C GLY A 152 -3.76 -34.98 11.78
N GLY A 153 -2.75 -35.83 11.84
CA GLY A 153 -2.81 -37.22 11.37
C GLY A 153 -2.38 -37.41 9.91
N LEU A 154 -2.24 -38.68 9.49
CA LEU A 154 -1.85 -39.08 8.13
C LEU A 154 -2.98 -38.93 7.10
N SER A 155 -4.23 -38.94 7.56
CA SER A 155 -5.43 -38.74 6.75
C SER A 155 -6.25 -37.63 7.39
N ALA A 156 -5.72 -36.41 7.27
CA ALA A 156 -6.38 -35.25 7.83
C ALA A 156 -7.47 -34.75 6.87
N GLU A 157 -8.63 -34.43 7.45
CA GLU A 157 -9.71 -33.76 6.75
C GLU A 157 -9.24 -32.40 6.18
N PRO A 158 -9.86 -31.91 5.09
CA PRO A 158 -9.53 -30.61 4.52
C PRO A 158 -9.68 -29.50 5.57
N ALA A 159 -8.57 -28.84 5.92
CA ALA A 159 -8.58 -27.69 6.82
C ALA A 159 -8.37 -26.39 6.04
N ALA A 160 -9.10 -25.35 6.43
CA ALA A 160 -8.88 -23.99 5.95
C ALA A 160 -8.15 -23.16 7.01
N LEU A 161 -7.12 -22.42 6.59
CA LEU A 161 -6.47 -21.40 7.40
C LEU A 161 -6.88 -20.03 6.89
N ARG A 162 -7.49 -19.22 7.77
CA ARG A 162 -7.80 -17.82 7.49
C ARG A 162 -6.89 -16.93 8.30
N LEU A 163 -6.25 -15.98 7.64
CA LEU A 163 -5.36 -15.01 8.27
C LEU A 163 -5.93 -13.61 8.04
N THR A 164 -6.25 -12.94 9.14
CA THR A 164 -6.78 -11.58 9.13
C THR A 164 -5.71 -10.63 9.63
N PHE A 165 -5.26 -9.72 8.76
CA PHE A 165 -4.29 -8.70 9.11
C PHE A 165 -5.03 -7.47 9.63
N LEU A 166 -4.83 -7.14 10.90
CA LEU A 166 -5.45 -6.00 11.57
C LEU A 166 -4.41 -4.91 11.78
N ASP A 167 -4.79 -3.65 11.57
CA ASP A 167 -4.00 -2.51 12.01
C ASP A 167 -4.24 -2.30 13.52
N PRO A 168 -3.21 -2.46 14.37
CA PRO A 168 -3.39 -2.36 15.81
C PRO A 168 -3.84 -0.97 16.25
N VAL A 169 -3.38 0.08 15.59
CA VAL A 169 -3.75 1.47 15.93
C VAL A 169 -5.20 1.71 15.54
N LEU A 170 -5.61 1.24 14.36
CA LEU A 170 -7.00 1.33 13.94
C LEU A 170 -7.94 0.60 14.92
N VAL A 171 -7.61 -0.63 15.28
CA VAL A 171 -8.48 -1.49 16.11
C VAL A 171 -8.48 -1.08 17.58
N HIS A 172 -7.31 -0.77 18.16
CA HIS A 172 -7.19 -0.51 19.59
C HIS A 172 -7.31 0.97 19.96
N SER A 173 -7.07 1.90 19.04
CA SER A 173 -7.10 3.35 19.32
C SER A 173 -8.25 4.03 18.60
N TRP A 174 -8.31 3.94 17.28
CA TRP A 174 -9.27 4.73 16.49
C TRP A 174 -10.70 4.22 16.58
N GLN A 175 -10.92 2.92 16.39
CA GLN A 175 -12.26 2.31 16.50
C GLN A 175 -12.95 2.62 17.84
N PRO A 176 -12.32 2.40 19.01
CA PRO A 176 -12.95 2.71 20.29
C PRO A 176 -13.11 4.22 20.49
N PHE A 177 -12.18 5.06 20.03
CA PHE A 177 -12.32 6.51 20.09
C PHE A 177 -13.55 6.99 19.30
N PHE A 178 -13.72 6.52 18.06
CA PHE A 178 -14.87 6.88 17.25
C PHE A 178 -16.18 6.31 17.79
N ALA A 179 -16.18 5.09 18.33
CA ALA A 179 -17.34 4.54 19.01
C ALA A 179 -17.73 5.41 20.23
N TRP A 180 -16.75 5.80 21.03
CA TRP A 180 -16.96 6.70 22.17
C TRP A 180 -17.49 8.07 21.72
N CYS A 181 -16.89 8.69 20.70
CA CYS A 181 -17.39 9.95 20.13
C CYS A 181 -18.82 9.81 19.63
N ALA A 182 -19.12 8.72 18.91
CA ALA A 182 -20.45 8.44 18.40
C ALA A 182 -21.47 8.30 19.53
N GLU A 183 -21.15 7.58 20.60
CA GLU A 183 -22.00 7.48 21.79
C GLU A 183 -22.25 8.85 22.44
N ARG A 184 -21.21 9.69 22.57
CA ARG A 184 -21.36 11.05 23.13
C ARG A 184 -22.23 11.94 22.23
N CYS A 185 -22.02 11.91 20.93
CA CYS A 185 -22.86 12.62 19.96
C CYS A 185 -24.30 12.11 19.97
N GLN A 186 -24.52 10.80 20.10
CA GLN A 186 -25.85 10.22 20.24
C GLN A 186 -26.55 10.68 21.52
N ARG A 187 -25.84 10.88 22.63
CA ARG A 187 -26.41 11.48 23.85
C ARG A 187 -26.84 12.93 23.63
N LEU A 188 -26.14 13.68 22.79
CA LEU A 188 -26.52 15.05 22.41
C LEU A 188 -27.71 15.13 21.44
N ARG A 189 -28.32 14.00 21.04
CA ARG A 189 -29.54 14.00 20.21
C ARG A 189 -30.70 14.79 20.82
N TRP A 190 -30.71 15.03 22.13
CA TRP A 190 -31.71 15.88 22.77
C TRP A 190 -31.69 17.34 22.26
N LEU A 191 -30.53 17.85 21.83
CA LEU A 191 -30.43 19.19 21.21
C LEU A 191 -31.16 19.27 19.85
N GLN A 192 -31.35 18.14 19.18
CA GLN A 192 -31.96 18.08 17.84
C GLN A 192 -33.44 17.62 17.86
N GLN A 193 -34.10 17.59 19.03
CA GLN A 193 -35.47 17.08 19.19
C GLN A 193 -36.59 17.92 18.55
N GLY A 194 -36.29 18.84 17.64
CA GLY A 194 -37.32 19.64 16.92
C GLY A 194 -38.09 20.62 17.80
N ARG A 195 -37.63 20.87 19.04
CA ARG A 195 -38.28 21.79 19.98
C ARG A 195 -37.73 23.20 19.84
N LEU A 196 -38.44 24.06 19.11
CA LEU A 196 -38.14 25.49 18.91
C LEU A 196 -37.60 26.24 20.14
N PRO A 197 -38.15 26.06 21.36
CA PRO A 197 -37.65 26.75 22.55
C PRO A 197 -36.19 26.42 22.91
N VAL A 198 -35.74 25.19 22.65
CA VAL A 198 -34.35 24.77 22.91
C VAL A 198 -33.40 25.48 21.95
N TYR A 199 -33.82 25.64 20.69
CA TYR A 199 -33.09 26.37 19.65
C TYR A 199 -32.84 27.83 20.02
N LEU A 200 -33.91 28.52 20.43
CA LEU A 200 -33.83 29.92 20.82
C LEU A 200 -32.93 30.13 22.05
N LEU A 201 -33.03 29.24 23.05
CA LEU A 201 -32.24 29.32 24.27
C LEU A 201 -30.73 29.20 23.99
N TYR A 202 -30.31 28.19 23.22
CA TYR A 202 -28.88 28.01 22.97
C TYR A 202 -28.33 29.09 22.03
N MET A 203 -29.14 29.61 21.09
CA MET A 203 -28.73 30.72 20.22
C MET A 203 -28.52 32.00 21.04
N PHE A 204 -29.45 32.32 21.94
CA PHE A 204 -29.28 33.45 22.87
C PHE A 204 -28.04 33.28 23.74
N ALA A 205 -27.82 32.08 24.31
CA ALA A 205 -26.64 31.79 25.12
C ALA A 205 -25.33 31.90 24.32
N ALA A 206 -25.29 31.42 23.07
CA ALA A 206 -24.12 31.55 22.22
C ALA A 206 -23.78 33.01 21.93
N ILE A 207 -24.79 33.85 21.63
CA ILE A 207 -24.62 35.28 21.35
C ILE A 207 -24.11 36.01 22.60
N THR A 208 -24.67 35.77 23.78
CA THR A 208 -24.23 36.44 25.01
C THR A 208 -22.81 36.02 25.41
N LEU A 209 -22.44 34.76 25.21
CA LEU A 209 -21.11 34.24 25.52
C LEU A 209 -20.06 34.79 24.55
N LEU A 210 -20.38 34.90 23.25
CA LEU A 210 -19.56 35.57 22.25
C LEU A 210 -19.38 37.06 22.57
N LEU A 211 -20.45 37.76 22.98
CA LEU A 211 -20.39 39.17 23.32
C LEU A 211 -19.54 39.42 24.58
N ALA A 212 -19.70 38.57 25.60
CA ALA A 212 -18.86 38.62 26.80
C ALA A 212 -17.39 38.33 26.48
N TRP A 213 -17.12 37.36 25.59
CA TRP A 213 -15.77 37.04 25.13
C TRP A 213 -15.14 38.24 24.40
N THR A 214 -15.85 38.88 23.48
CA THR A 214 -15.34 40.07 22.78
C THR A 214 -15.06 41.22 23.73
N PHE A 215 -15.95 41.46 24.69
CA PHE A 215 -15.78 42.53 25.67
C PHE A 215 -14.61 42.26 26.64
N TRP A 216 -14.35 40.99 26.96
CA TRP A 216 -13.20 40.58 27.76
C TRP A 216 -11.89 40.73 26.98
N MET A 217 -11.87 40.37 25.69
CA MET A 217 -10.73 40.59 24.79
C MET A 217 -10.41 42.09 24.61
N GLU A 218 -11.43 42.94 24.50
CA GLU A 218 -11.25 44.41 24.39
C GLU A 218 -10.76 45.06 25.69
N ARG A 219 -10.99 44.45 26.85
CA ARG A 219 -10.47 44.92 28.15
C ARG A 219 -9.10 44.38 28.51
N GLY A 220 -8.62 43.35 27.80
CA GLY A 220 -7.37 42.64 28.07
C GLY A 220 -6.18 43.02 27.19
N GLY A 221 -6.31 44.04 26.34
CA GLY A 221 -5.23 44.66 25.56
C GLY A 221 -5.01 46.11 25.98
#